data_AF-A0A943JNZ8-F1
#
_entry.id   AF-A0A943JNZ8-F1
#
_cell.length_a   1.000
_cell.length_b   1.000
_cell.length_c   1.000
_cell.angle_alpha   90.00
_cell.angle_beta   90.00
_cell.angle_gamma   90.00
#
_symmetry.space_group_name_H-M   'P 1'
#
loop_
_entity.id
_entity.type
_entity.pdbx_description
1 polymer ?
#
loop_
_entity_poly.entity_id
_entity_poly.type
_entity_poly.pdbx_seq_one_letter_code
_entity_poly.pdbx_strand_id
1 'polypeptide(L)'
;MKKTIIIFCVIVICILISITYAYSMYKSDFNKVQKFNNEFSKYIDQEFSGTDLATIINLAIDNNEKYKIAKDGTGKYQEDDMYSVRVDVYMTDTEKTYSMETLSAGEISNLVNNYSNIQFKCTKVEYHKKSKRVSYLYIEQIS
;
A
#
# COMPACT_ATOMS: atom_id res chain seq x y z
N MET A 1 -47.55 26.71 16.72
CA MET A 1 -46.32 26.84 17.54
C MET A 1 -45.74 25.48 17.93
N LYS A 2 -46.43 24.63 18.71
CA LYS A 2 -45.92 23.28 19.07
C LYS A 2 -45.53 22.40 17.87
N LYS A 3 -46.37 22.33 16.84
CA LYS A 3 -46.08 21.58 15.60
C LYS A 3 -44.85 22.12 14.84
N THR A 4 -44.69 23.44 14.80
CA THR A 4 -43.53 24.10 14.17
C THR A 4 -42.23 23.81 14.93
N ILE A 5 -42.29 23.81 16.27
CA ILE A 5 -41.14 23.44 17.13
C ILE A 5 -40.78 21.96 16.91
N ILE A 6 -41.77 21.07 16.84
CA ILE A 6 -41.53 19.64 16.56
C ILE A 6 -40.86 19.45 15.20
N ILE A 7 -41.36 20.12 14.15
CA ILE A 7 -40.76 20.05 12.80
C ILE A 7 -39.31 20.54 12.83
N PHE A 8 -39.04 21.65 13.52
CA PHE A 8 -37.67 22.16 13.68
C PHE A 8 -36.76 21.16 14.40
N CYS A 9 -37.23 20.55 15.50
CA CYS A 9 -36.48 19.52 16.22
C CYS A 9 -36.16 18.30 15.34
N VAL A 10 -37.10 17.85 14.51
CA VAL A 10 -36.89 16.72 13.59
C VAL A 10 -35.80 17.06 12.56
N ILE A 11 -35.82 18.26 11.99
CA ILE A 11 -34.79 18.70 11.04
C ILE A 11 -33.40 18.69 11.67
N VAL A 12 -33.28 19.21 12.90
CA VAL A 12 -32.00 19.22 13.63
C VAL A 12 -31.50 17.79 13.88
N ILE A 13 -32.38 16.88 14.29
CA ILE A 13 -32.04 15.46 14.51
C ILE A 13 -31.58 14.81 13.20
N CYS A 14 -32.27 15.06 12.08
CA CYS A 14 -31.85 14.54 10.77
C CYS A 14 -30.45 15.02 10.39
N ILE A 15 -30.13 16.31 10.60
CA ILE A 15 -28.80 16.87 10.34
C ILE A 15 -27.74 16.18 11.19
N LEU A 16 -28.00 15.99 12.50
CA LEU A 16 -27.07 15.32 13.41
C LEU A 16 -26.80 13.86 13.00
N ILE A 17 -27.84 13.13 12.56
CA ILE A 17 -27.70 11.76 12.06
C ILE A 17 -26.84 11.74 10.79
N SER A 18 -27.09 12.65 9.83
CA SER A 18 -26.30 12.73 8.60
C SER A 18 -24.83 13.02 8.86
N ILE A 19 -24.51 13.97 9.76
CA ILE A 19 -23.12 14.30 10.13
C ILE A 19 -22.44 13.09 10.79
N THR A 20 -23.14 12.43 11.73
CA THR A 20 -22.60 11.26 12.44
C THR A 20 -22.32 10.08 11.50
N TYR A 21 -23.21 9.85 10.53
CA TYR A 21 -23.02 8.82 9.52
C TYR A 21 -21.83 9.13 8.61
N ALA A 22 -21.72 10.37 8.11
CA ALA A 22 -20.60 10.80 7.28
C ALA A 22 -19.26 10.66 8.02
N TYR A 23 -19.21 11.06 9.30
CA TYR A 23 -18.02 10.89 10.13
C TYR A 23 -17.65 9.42 10.34
N SER A 24 -18.63 8.56 10.60
CA SER A 24 -18.39 7.12 10.80
C SER A 24 -17.86 6.45 9.53
N MET A 25 -18.38 6.82 8.36
CA MET A 25 -17.88 6.36 7.07
C MET A 25 -16.44 6.81 6.82
N TYR A 26 -16.15 8.10 7.02
CA TYR A 26 -14.78 8.63 6.92
C TYR A 26 -13.80 7.89 7.83
N LYS A 27 -14.17 7.67 9.09
CA LYS A 27 -13.34 6.92 10.05
C LYS A 27 -13.11 5.48 9.61
N SER A 28 -14.14 4.83 9.04
CA SER A 28 -14.01 3.47 8.49
C SER A 28 -12.99 3.43 7.36
N ASP A 29 -13.06 4.36 6.42
CA ASP A 29 -12.15 4.40 5.28
C ASP A 29 -10.72 4.75 5.69
N PHE A 30 -10.55 5.71 6.61
CA PHE A 30 -9.26 6.00 7.22
C PHE A 30 -8.63 4.77 7.87
N ASN A 31 -9.41 4.00 8.65
CA ASN A 31 -8.94 2.78 9.30
C ASN A 31 -8.53 1.70 8.29
N LYS A 32 -9.24 1.58 7.16
CA LYS A 32 -8.87 0.63 6.09
C LYS A 32 -7.55 1.02 5.44
N VAL A 33 -7.33 2.31 5.18
CA VAL A 33 -6.07 2.83 4.64
C VAL A 33 -4.94 2.59 5.62
N GLN A 34 -5.14 2.89 6.90
CA GLN A 34 -4.14 2.66 7.94
C GLN A 34 -3.80 1.17 8.08
N LYS A 35 -4.81 0.30 8.09
CA LYS A 35 -4.61 -1.15 8.16
C LYS A 35 -3.74 -1.64 7.00
N PHE A 36 -4.03 -1.19 5.78
CA PHE A 36 -3.22 -1.53 4.61
C PHE A 36 -1.79 -0.99 4.71
N ASN A 37 -1.61 0.29 5.04
CA ASN A 37 -0.28 0.89 5.17
C ASN A 37 0.56 0.21 6.27
N ASN A 38 -0.09 -0.30 7.32
CA ASN A 38 0.57 -1.04 8.39
C ASN A 38 1.14 -2.40 7.95
N GLU A 39 0.68 -2.97 6.83
CA GLU A 39 1.27 -4.19 6.27
C GLU A 39 2.71 -3.93 5.79
N PHE A 40 3.00 -2.69 5.37
CA PHE A 40 4.31 -2.24 4.89
C PHE A 40 5.13 -1.47 5.94
N SER A 41 4.48 -0.81 6.90
CA SER A 41 5.15 0.14 7.82
C SER A 41 6.29 -0.47 8.63
N LYS A 42 6.19 -1.75 8.98
CA LYS A 42 7.24 -2.48 9.70
C LYS A 42 8.56 -2.61 8.93
N TYR A 43 8.58 -2.31 7.63
CA TYR A 43 9.76 -2.40 6.77
C TYR A 43 10.34 -1.03 6.35
N ILE A 44 9.65 0.08 6.64
CA ILE A 44 10.01 1.40 6.07
C ILE A 44 11.26 2.02 6.74
N ASP A 45 11.57 1.63 7.98
CA ASP A 45 12.69 2.22 8.75
C ASP A 45 13.64 1.17 9.36
N GLN A 46 13.55 -0.08 8.92
CA GLN A 46 14.32 -1.20 9.46
C GLN A 46 15.07 -1.92 8.35
N GLU A 47 16.21 -2.51 8.71
CA GLU A 47 16.86 -3.51 7.87
C GLU A 47 16.10 -4.83 7.99
N PHE A 48 15.94 -5.52 6.86
CA PHE A 48 15.17 -6.76 6.79
C PHE A 48 15.80 -7.75 5.81
N SER A 49 15.46 -9.03 5.99
CA SER A 49 16.05 -10.14 5.24
C SER A 49 15.50 -10.26 3.81
N GLY A 50 16.16 -11.06 2.97
CA GLY A 50 15.59 -11.47 1.68
C GLY A 50 14.22 -12.16 1.78
N THR A 51 13.92 -12.84 2.90
CA THR A 51 12.60 -13.42 3.16
C THR A 51 11.52 -12.36 3.38
N ASP A 52 11.87 -11.28 4.08
CA ASP A 52 10.99 -10.13 4.24
C ASP A 52 10.79 -9.39 2.93
N LEU A 53 11.85 -9.25 2.11
CA LEU A 53 11.74 -8.68 0.77
C LEU A 53 10.77 -9.47 -0.10
N ALA A 54 10.87 -10.80 -0.11
CA ALA A 54 9.92 -11.68 -0.77
C ALA A 54 8.47 -11.46 -0.29
N THR A 55 8.28 -11.26 1.02
CA THR A 55 6.97 -10.95 1.62
C THR A 55 6.42 -9.61 1.14
N ILE A 56 7.26 -8.57 1.09
CA ILE A 56 6.87 -7.23 0.60
C ILE A 56 6.43 -7.30 -0.86
N ILE A 57 7.19 -8.01 -1.69
CA ILE A 57 6.88 -8.23 -3.12
C ILE A 57 5.53 -8.94 -3.26
N ASN A 58 5.31 -10.02 -2.51
CA ASN A 58 4.04 -10.76 -2.53
C ASN A 58 2.86 -9.88 -2.10
N LEU A 59 2.99 -9.12 -1.01
CA LEU A 59 1.93 -8.19 -0.57
C LEU A 59 1.56 -7.17 -1.65
N ALA A 60 2.56 -6.64 -2.36
CA ALA A 60 2.33 -5.71 -3.47
C ALA A 60 1.62 -6.38 -4.65
N ILE A 61 2.07 -7.60 -5.05
CA ILE A 61 1.45 -8.37 -6.14
C ILE A 61 0.02 -8.74 -5.80
N ASP A 62 -0.22 -9.35 -4.63
CA ASP A 62 -1.54 -9.79 -4.18
C ASP A 62 -2.52 -8.61 -4.12
N ASN A 63 -2.06 -7.45 -3.66
CA ASN A 63 -2.86 -6.23 -3.68
C ASN A 63 -3.23 -5.83 -5.12
N ASN A 64 -2.26 -5.81 -6.02
CA ASN A 64 -2.50 -5.39 -7.40
C ASN A 64 -3.42 -6.36 -8.14
N GLU A 65 -3.27 -7.66 -7.92
CA GLU A 65 -4.16 -8.68 -8.48
C GLU A 65 -5.59 -8.55 -7.92
N LYS A 66 -5.71 -8.38 -6.60
CA LYS A 66 -7.00 -8.16 -5.92
C LYS A 66 -7.77 -6.98 -6.50
N TYR A 67 -7.08 -5.87 -6.78
CA TYR A 67 -7.68 -4.67 -7.36
C TYR A 67 -7.64 -4.62 -8.89
N LYS A 68 -7.16 -5.69 -9.55
CA LYS A 68 -7.09 -5.83 -11.00
C LYS A 68 -6.34 -4.66 -11.67
N ILE A 69 -5.24 -4.25 -11.06
CA ILE A 69 -4.38 -3.19 -11.57
C ILE A 69 -3.82 -3.62 -12.93
N ALA A 70 -4.00 -2.76 -13.94
CA ALA A 70 -3.53 -3.03 -15.29
C ALA A 70 -1.99 -3.01 -15.33
N LYS A 71 -1.42 -3.83 -16.23
CA LYS A 71 0.00 -3.79 -16.57
C LYS A 71 0.22 -2.96 -17.83
N ASP A 72 1.35 -2.29 -17.92
CA ASP A 72 1.78 -1.56 -19.10
C ASP A 72 2.36 -2.49 -20.18
N GLY A 73 2.75 -1.90 -21.32
CA GLY A 73 3.36 -2.65 -22.43
C GLY A 73 4.70 -3.31 -22.10
N THR A 74 5.30 -3.00 -20.95
CA THR A 74 6.53 -3.65 -20.44
C THR A 74 6.23 -4.74 -19.41
N GLY A 75 4.95 -4.96 -19.08
CA GLY A 75 4.50 -5.97 -18.12
C GLY A 75 4.51 -5.49 -16.66
N LYS A 76 4.71 -4.20 -16.40
CA LYS A 76 4.74 -3.61 -15.06
C LYS A 76 3.39 -3.03 -14.64
N TYR A 77 3.03 -3.10 -13.36
CA TYR A 77 1.78 -2.53 -12.88
C TYR A 77 1.75 -1.01 -13.06
N GLN A 78 0.63 -0.51 -13.58
CA GLN A 78 0.38 0.91 -13.81
C GLN A 78 -0.10 1.60 -12.55
N GLU A 79 0.36 2.84 -12.37
CA GLU A 79 -0.11 3.74 -11.33
C GLU A 79 -1.57 4.13 -11.54
N ASP A 80 -2.43 3.95 -10.54
CA ASP A 80 -3.86 4.29 -10.61
C ASP A 80 -4.31 5.40 -9.63
N ASP A 81 -3.37 5.96 -8.85
CA ASP A 81 -3.62 6.97 -7.81
C ASP A 81 -4.60 6.50 -6.69
N MET A 82 -4.90 5.19 -6.62
CA MET A 82 -5.85 4.64 -5.68
C MET A 82 -5.36 3.37 -4.99
N TYR A 83 -5.04 2.31 -5.71
CA TYR A 83 -4.75 0.99 -5.15
C TYR A 83 -3.43 0.38 -5.60
N SER A 84 -2.82 0.80 -6.70
CA SER A 84 -1.60 0.19 -7.23
C SER A 84 -0.42 0.29 -6.26
N VAL A 85 0.36 -0.77 -6.13
CA VAL A 85 1.63 -0.76 -5.37
C VAL A 85 2.74 -1.20 -6.30
N ARG A 86 3.81 -0.43 -6.38
CA ARG A 86 5.03 -0.81 -7.10
C ARG A 86 6.17 -0.97 -6.12
N VAL A 87 7.09 -1.88 -6.41
CA VAL A 87 8.31 -2.08 -5.63
C VAL A 87 9.46 -2.22 -6.60
N ASP A 88 10.50 -1.42 -6.39
CA ASP A 88 11.78 -1.52 -7.06
C ASP A 88 12.88 -1.81 -6.04
N VAL A 89 13.77 -2.74 -6.39
CA VAL A 89 14.87 -3.19 -5.55
C VAL A 89 16.19 -2.90 -6.25
N TYR A 90 17.01 -2.05 -5.65
CA TYR A 90 18.35 -1.75 -6.09
C TYR A 90 19.36 -2.70 -5.43
N MET A 91 20.07 -3.45 -6.25
CA MET A 91 21.15 -4.33 -5.85
C MET A 91 22.48 -3.60 -6.00
N THR A 92 23.15 -3.36 -4.87
CA THR A 92 24.38 -2.57 -4.80
C THR A 92 25.59 -3.31 -5.36
N ASP A 93 25.55 -4.64 -5.37
CA ASP A 93 26.60 -5.50 -5.93
C ASP A 93 26.69 -5.44 -7.47
N THR A 94 25.56 -5.23 -8.12
CA THR A 94 25.40 -5.26 -9.59
C THR A 94 25.05 -3.89 -10.16
N GLU A 95 24.84 -2.89 -9.31
CA GLU A 95 24.40 -1.53 -9.65
C GLU A 95 23.13 -1.53 -10.52
N LYS A 96 22.21 -2.47 -10.25
CA LYS A 96 20.99 -2.67 -11.05
C LYS A 96 19.75 -2.58 -10.18
N THR A 97 18.71 -1.96 -10.76
CA THR A 97 17.37 -1.93 -10.17
C THR A 97 16.47 -2.96 -10.85
N TYR A 98 15.80 -3.77 -10.04
CA TYR A 98 14.84 -4.78 -10.49
C TYR A 98 13.45 -4.45 -9.97
N SER A 99 12.45 -4.48 -10.83
CA SER A 99 11.05 -4.33 -10.42
C SER A 99 10.50 -5.62 -9.81
N MET A 100 9.50 -5.50 -8.95
CA MET A 100 8.80 -6.64 -8.33
C MET A 100 8.36 -7.71 -9.32
N GLU A 101 7.94 -7.33 -10.53
CA GLU A 101 7.53 -8.29 -11.56
C GLU A 101 8.69 -9.12 -12.08
N THR A 102 9.88 -8.53 -12.21
CA THR A 102 11.09 -9.23 -12.63
C THR A 102 11.55 -10.20 -11.55
N LEU A 103 11.52 -9.74 -10.30
CA LEU A 103 11.90 -10.56 -9.14
C LEU A 103 10.89 -11.69 -8.89
N SER A 104 9.61 -11.45 -9.17
CA SER A 104 8.56 -12.46 -9.08
C SER A 104 8.66 -13.51 -10.19
N ALA A 105 8.92 -13.07 -11.43
CA ALA A 105 9.09 -13.96 -12.58
C ALA A 105 10.34 -14.87 -12.46
N GLY A 106 11.37 -14.42 -11.74
CA GLY A 106 12.57 -15.22 -11.43
C GLY A 106 12.39 -16.30 -10.37
N GLU A 107 11.14 -16.57 -9.94
CA GLU A 107 10.74 -17.32 -8.75
C GLU A 107 11.23 -16.65 -7.47
N ILE A 108 10.29 -16.14 -6.66
CA ILE A 108 10.58 -15.56 -5.33
C ILE A 108 11.39 -16.52 -4.44
N SER A 109 11.24 -17.83 -4.64
CA SER A 109 12.05 -18.87 -4.01
C SER A 109 13.56 -18.68 -4.24
N ASN A 110 13.97 -18.28 -5.45
CA ASN A 110 15.38 -17.99 -5.76
C ASN A 110 15.86 -16.72 -5.06
N LEU A 111 14.98 -15.75 -4.85
CA LEU A 111 15.30 -14.55 -4.07
C LEU A 111 15.55 -14.91 -2.60
N VAL A 112 14.70 -15.76 -2.01
CA VAL A 112 14.89 -16.27 -0.65
C VAL A 112 16.17 -17.12 -0.55
N ASN A 113 16.43 -17.99 -1.52
CA ASN A 113 17.60 -18.88 -1.48
C ASN A 113 18.91 -18.11 -1.66
N ASN A 114 18.98 -17.23 -2.66
CA ASN A 114 20.22 -16.52 -3.04
C ASN A 114 20.51 -15.33 -2.12
N TYR A 115 19.48 -14.75 -1.51
CA TYR A 115 19.60 -13.51 -0.73
C TYR A 115 19.10 -13.65 0.71
N SER A 116 18.98 -14.89 1.22
CA SER A 116 18.59 -15.18 2.61
C SER A 116 19.46 -14.46 3.65
N ASN A 117 20.76 -14.34 3.36
CA ASN A 117 21.74 -13.71 4.25
C ASN A 117 21.98 -12.22 3.94
N ILE A 118 21.30 -11.68 2.92
CA ILE A 118 21.45 -10.28 2.52
C ILE A 118 20.42 -9.43 3.26
N GLN A 119 20.87 -8.29 3.76
CA GLN A 119 20.03 -7.27 4.36
C GLN A 119 19.62 -6.23 3.33
N PHE A 120 18.37 -5.80 3.44
CA PHE A 120 17.75 -4.80 2.61
C PHE A 120 17.16 -3.70 3.49
N LYS A 121 17.00 -2.51 2.93
CA LYS A 121 16.33 -1.40 3.60
C LYS A 121 15.46 -0.63 2.63
N CYS A 122 14.25 -0.29 3.07
CA CYS A 122 13.42 0.66 2.34
C CYS A 122 14.01 2.06 2.54
N THR A 123 14.42 2.71 1.45
CA THR A 123 15.02 4.06 1.51
C THR A 123 14.06 5.13 1.00
N LYS A 124 13.00 4.73 0.28
CA LYS A 124 11.94 5.64 -0.14
C LYS A 124 10.59 4.95 -0.15
N VAL A 125 9.60 5.60 0.43
CA VAL A 125 8.18 5.24 0.32
C VAL A 125 7.40 6.41 -0.28
N GLU A 126 6.47 6.10 -1.18
CA GLU A 126 5.49 7.06 -1.65
C GLU A 126 4.07 6.58 -1.37
N TYR A 127 3.14 7.53 -1.38
CA TYR A 127 1.73 7.31 -1.14
C TYR A 127 0.89 7.93 -2.25
N HIS A 128 -0.20 7.25 -2.59
CA HIS A 128 -1.25 7.74 -3.46
C HIS A 128 -1.78 9.09 -3.00
N LYS A 129 -1.98 10.04 -3.93
CA LYS A 129 -2.47 11.37 -3.57
C LYS A 129 -3.91 11.32 -3.10
N LYS A 130 -4.75 10.50 -3.74
CA LYS A 130 -6.17 10.35 -3.37
C LYS A 130 -6.39 9.42 -2.19
N SER A 131 -5.95 8.16 -2.29
CA SER A 131 -6.28 7.15 -1.28
C SER A 131 -5.38 7.18 -0.04
N LYS A 132 -4.23 7.86 -0.12
CA LYS A 132 -3.18 7.86 0.92
C LYS A 132 -2.61 6.47 1.24
N ARG A 133 -2.90 5.49 0.40
CA ARG A 133 -2.34 4.14 0.48
C ARG A 133 -0.89 4.18 0.00
N VAL A 134 -0.02 3.30 0.50
CA VAL A 134 1.31 3.09 -0.07
C VAL A 134 1.17 2.84 -1.57
N SER A 135 1.91 3.58 -2.38
CA SER A 135 1.92 3.45 -3.84
C SER A 135 3.25 2.92 -4.37
N TYR A 136 4.35 3.21 -3.67
CA TYR A 136 5.69 2.84 -4.14
C TYR A 136 6.69 2.56 -3.01
N LEU A 137 7.31 1.39 -3.14
CA LEU A 137 8.50 0.81 -2.50
C LEU A 137 9.83 1.08 -3.22
N TYR A 138 10.81 1.82 -2.67
CA TYR A 138 12.20 1.72 -3.14
C TYR A 138 13.07 1.10 -2.06
N ILE A 139 13.68 -0.04 -2.39
CA ILE A 139 14.44 -0.87 -1.46
C ILE A 139 15.86 -1.01 -1.98
N GLU A 140 16.84 -0.86 -1.09
CA GLU A 140 18.26 -0.99 -1.41
C GLU A 140 18.87 -2.17 -0.66
N GLN A 141 19.77 -2.90 -1.33
CA GLN A 141 20.65 -3.89 -0.71
C GLN A 141 21.71 -3.19 0.15
N ILE A 142 21.87 -3.65 1.39
CA ILE A 142 22.82 -3.09 2.35
C ILE A 142 24.09 -3.94 2.46
N SER A 143 23.96 -5.23 2.75
CA SER A 143 25.08 -6.15 2.97
C SER A 143 24.68 -7.60 2.83
#